data_AF-A0A349UPS3-F1
#
_entry.id   AF-A0A349UPS3-F1
#
_cell.length_a   1.000
_cell.length_b   1.000
_cell.length_c   1.000
_cell.angle_alpha   90.00
_cell.angle_beta   90.00
_cell.angle_gamma   90.00
#
_symmetry.space_group_name_H-M   'P 1'
#
loop_
_entity.id
_entity.type
_entity.pdbx_description
1 polymer ?
#
loop_
_entity_poly.entity_id
_entity_poly.type
_entity_poly.pdbx_seq_one_letter_code
_entity_poly.pdbx_strand_id
1 'polypeptide(L)' 'EWLKGKTLAEAEAIRNKDIAHELELPAPKVHCSVLAEDAIASAIADWKKKNAKA' A
#
# COMPACT_ATOMS: atom_id res chain seq x y z
N GLU A 1 -1.35 -3.04 11.06
CA GLU A 1 -0.45 -2.13 11.82
C GLU A 1 0.49 -1.26 10.96
N TRP A 2 1.03 -1.70 9.82
CA TRP A 2 1.99 -0.92 9.00
C TRP A 2 1.53 0.47 8.54
N LEU A 3 0.23 0.68 8.34
CA LEU A 3 -0.33 1.95 7.85
C LEU A 3 -0.69 2.93 8.97
N LYS A 4 -0.81 2.46 10.22
CA LYS A 4 -1.24 3.33 11.33
C LYS A 4 -0.10 4.26 11.74
N GLY A 5 -0.40 5.55 11.88
CA GLY A 5 0.58 6.57 12.25
C GLY A 5 1.47 7.05 11.10
N LYS A 6 1.34 6.48 9.89
CA LYS A 6 1.99 7.00 8.69
C LYS A 6 1.17 8.13 8.06
N THR A 7 1.86 9.09 7.48
CA THR A 7 1.29 10.08 6.57
C THR A 7 0.88 9.42 5.25
N LEU A 8 0.03 10.11 4.48
CA LEU A 8 -0.39 9.62 3.16
C LEU A 8 0.81 9.43 2.21
N ALA A 9 1.80 10.32 2.26
CA ALA A 9 3.00 10.21 1.44
C ALA A 9 3.84 8.99 1.82
N GLU A 10 3.98 8.70 3.12
CA GLU A 10 4.69 7.51 3.58
C GLU A 10 3.93 6.22 3.26
N ALA A 11 2.60 6.25 3.29
CA ALA A 11 1.77 5.13 2.89
C ALA A 11 1.84 4.86 1.37
N GLU A 12 1.87 5.92 0.54
CA GLU A 12 2.09 5.80 -0.91
C GLU A 12 3.50 5.30 -1.28
N ALA A 13 4.49 5.52 -0.41
CA ALA A 13 5.86 5.07 -0.64
C ALA A 13 6.06 3.57 -0.39
N ILE A 14 5.09 2.87 0.20
CA ILE A 14 5.17 1.43 0.47
C ILE A 14 5.16 0.66 -0.85
N ARG A 15 6.19 -0.16 -1.09
CA ARG A 15 6.31 -0.97 -2.31
C ARG A 15 6.02 -2.44 -2.04
N ASN A 16 5.55 -3.17 -3.05
CA ASN A 16 5.37 -4.61 -2.95
C ASN A 16 6.65 -5.35 -2.52
N LYS A 17 7.83 -4.86 -2.91
CA LYS A 17 9.11 -5.48 -2.57
C LYS A 17 9.35 -5.48 -1.06
N ASP A 18 9.00 -4.39 -0.39
CA ASP A 18 9.15 -4.26 1.06
C ASP A 18 8.19 -5.20 1.78
N ILE A 19 6.94 -5.27 1.29
CA ILE A 19 5.90 -6.17 1.80
C ILE A 19 6.29 -7.65 1.59
N ALA A 20 6.80 -7.99 0.41
CA ALA A 20 7.22 -9.34 0.07
C ALA A 20 8.45 -9.78 0.86
N HIS A 21 9.39 -8.86 1.11
CA HIS A 21 10.57 -9.12 1.90
C HIS A 21 10.23 -9.36 3.37
N GLU A 22 9.42 -8.48 3.97
CA GLU A 22 9.01 -8.59 5.37
C GLU A 22 8.22 -9.88 5.64
N LEU A 23 7.37 -10.27 4.71
CA LEU A 23 6.53 -11.47 4.83
C LEU A 23 7.20 -12.74 4.29
N GLU A 24 8.47 -12.65 3.88
CA GLU A 24 9.27 -13.74 3.30
C GLU A 24 8.49 -14.51 2.21
N LEU A 25 7.79 -13.77 1.33
CA LEU A 25 6.88 -14.38 0.37
C LEU A 25 7.67 -15.19 -0.67
N PRO A 26 7.37 -16.49 -0.85
CA PRO A 26 7.95 -17.27 -1.93
C PRO A 26 7.42 -16.76 -3.28
N ALA A 27 8.17 -17.00 -4.36
CA ALA A 27 7.86 -16.53 -5.72
C ALA A 27 6.37 -16.64 -6.14
N PRO A 28 5.65 -17.77 -5.95
CA PRO A 28 4.24 -17.86 -6.35
C PRO A 28 3.29 -16.94 -5.55
N LYS A 29 3.69 -16.48 -4.35
CA LYS A 29 2.87 -15.64 -3.46
C LYS A 29 3.18 -14.15 -3.56
N VAL A 30 4.11 -13.73 -4.41
CA VAL A 30 4.45 -12.31 -4.62
C VAL A 30 3.24 -11.50 -5.09
N HIS A 31 2.29 -12.12 -5.82
CA HIS A 31 1.05 -11.46 -6.22
C HIS A 31 0.26 -10.87 -5.03
N CYS A 32 0.38 -11.46 -3.82
CA CYS A 32 -0.25 -10.92 -2.62
C CYS A 32 0.35 -9.56 -2.22
N SER A 33 1.66 -9.37 -2.40
CA SER A 33 2.33 -8.10 -2.13
C SER A 33 1.99 -7.02 -3.17
N VAL A 34 1.85 -7.42 -4.45
CA VAL A 34 1.38 -6.53 -5.53
C VAL A 34 -0.03 -6.06 -5.23
N LEU A 35 -0.93 -6.99 -4.90
CA LEU A 35 -2.32 -6.68 -4.54
C LEU A 35 -2.40 -5.75 -3.32
N ALA A 36 -1.51 -5.92 -2.33
CA ALA A 36 -1.45 -5.04 -1.17
C ALA A 36 -0.99 -3.62 -1.52
N GLU A 37 0.04 -3.46 -2.36
CA GLU A 37 0.50 -2.15 -2.88
C GLU A 37 -0.63 -1.45 -3.65
N ASP A 38 -1.29 -2.15 -4.57
CA ASP A 38 -2.39 -1.62 -5.38
C ASP A 38 -3.59 -1.19 -4.53
N ALA A 39 -3.92 -1.96 -3.49
CA ALA A 39 -5.00 -1.64 -2.57
C ALA A 39 -4.72 -0.35 -1.77
N ILE A 40 -3.48 -0.17 -1.31
CA ILE A 40 -3.04 1.03 -0.60
C ILE A 40 -3.13 2.25 -1.52
N ALA A 41 -2.55 2.16 -2.72
CA ALA A 41 -2.58 3.25 -3.69
C ALA A 41 -4.02 3.65 -4.08
N SER A 42 -4.88 2.66 -4.32
CA SER A 42 -6.29 2.88 -4.66
C SER A 42 -7.06 3.56 -3.52
N ALA A 43 -6.85 3.12 -2.28
CA ALA A 43 -7.50 3.71 -1.11
C ALA A 43 -7.08 5.18 -0.91
N ILE A 44 -5.80 5.49 -1.10
CA ILE A 44 -5.29 6.87 -0.97
C ILE A 44 -5.81 7.75 -2.10
N ALA A 45 -5.84 7.24 -3.34
CA ALA A 45 -6.42 7.97 -4.47
C ALA A 45 -7.91 8.29 -4.25
N ASP A 46 -8.69 7.33 -3.76
CA ASP A 46 -10.10 7.53 -3.42
C ASP A 46 -10.27 8.56 -2.29
N TRP A 47 -9.44 8.47 -1.23
CA TRP A 47 -9.44 9.46 -0.16
C TRP A 47 -9.12 10.87 -0.69
N LYS A 48 -8.08 11.02 -1.53
CA LYS A 48 -7.72 12.32 -2.14
C LYS A 48 -8.87 12.86 -2.98
N LYS A 49 -9.52 12.02 -3.78
CA LYS A 49 -10.68 12.41 -4.60
C LYS A 49 -11.87 12.89 -3.78
N LYS A 50 -12.13 12.25 -2.63
CA LYS A 50 -13.22 12.63 -1.71
C LYS A 50 -12.92 13.94 -0.97
N ASN A 51 -11.67 14.16 -0.57
CA ASN A 51 -11.27 15.36 0.18
C ASN A 51 -10.93 16.56 -0.72
N ALA A 52 -10.65 16.35 -2.02
CA ALA A 52 -10.50 17.44 -2.98
C ALA A 52 -11.82 18.12 -3.38
N LYS A 53 -12.97 17.61 -2.91
CA LYS A 53 -14.30 18.21 -3.12
C LYS A 53 -14.79 19.02 -1.90
N ALA A 54 -13.93 19.31 -0.94
CA ALA A 54 -14.21 20.20 0.19
C ALA A 54 -13.80 21.64 -0.11
#